data_AF-A0A0S7ZVV7-F1
#
_entry.id   AF-A0A0S7ZVV7-F1
#
_cell.length_a   1.000
_cell.length_b   1.000
_cell.length_c   1.000
_cell.angle_alpha   90.00
_cell.angle_beta   90.00
_cell.angle_gamma   90.00
#
_symmetry.space_group_name_H-M   'P 1'
#
loop_
_entity.id
_entity.type
_entity.pdbx_description
1 polymer ?
#
loop_
_entity_poly.entity_id
_entity_poly.type
_entity_poly.pdbx_seq_one_letter_code
_entity_poly.pdbx_strand_id
1 'polypeptide(L)'
;MKKILLAVDNTKGSERAVQTVASWTKAFRPEAVLLLNVQRLFGLSKIGEALESDQDIEEVTVALENSEQMDQFNSASAKILSHFTHILEQAGYANITALIKQGHPAEQILSTAKDESVDLIVAVLIAR
;
A
#
# COMPACT_ATOMS: atom_id res chain seq x y z
N MET A 1 7.52 -19.93 3.24
CA MET A 1 6.97 -18.66 2.73
C MET A 1 8.07 -17.64 2.94
N LYS A 2 8.66 -17.12 1.87
CA LYS A 2 9.81 -16.20 1.90
C LYS A 2 9.36 -14.76 2.06
N LYS A 3 8.33 -14.32 1.32
CA LYS A 3 7.94 -12.91 1.30
C LYS A 3 6.43 -12.73 1.32
N ILE A 4 5.95 -11.80 2.15
CA ILE A 4 4.54 -11.42 2.23
C ILE A 4 4.35 -9.96 1.81
N LEU A 5 3.24 -9.65 1.14
CA LEU A 5 2.80 -8.29 0.85
C LEU A 5 1.60 -7.93 1.71
N LEU A 6 1.71 -6.82 2.44
CA LEU A 6 0.65 -6.25 3.25
C LEU A 6 0.21 -4.92 2.64
N ALA A 7 -0.97 -4.91 2.01
CA ALA A 7 -1.58 -3.71 1.49
C ALA A 7 -2.30 -2.97 2.64
N VAL A 8 -1.84 -1.76 2.95
CA VAL A 8 -2.28 -1.00 4.11
C VAL A 8 -2.74 0.40 3.73
N ASP A 9 -3.75 0.89 4.44
CA ASP A 9 -4.24 2.26 4.38
C ASP A 9 -4.45 2.82 5.81
N ASN A 10 -4.99 4.04 5.92
CA ASN A 10 -5.27 4.65 7.22
C ASN A 10 -6.61 4.19 7.81
N THR A 11 -6.89 2.88 7.81
CA THR A 11 -8.10 2.32 8.40
C THR A 11 -7.79 1.36 9.55
N LYS A 12 -8.76 1.22 10.45
CA LYS A 12 -8.74 0.19 11.50
C LYS A 12 -8.72 -1.23 10.93
N GLY A 13 -9.16 -1.41 9.68
CA GLY A 13 -9.09 -2.68 8.98
C GLY A 13 -7.65 -3.09 8.72
N SER A 14 -6.81 -2.16 8.25
CA SER A 14 -5.37 -2.42 8.04
C SER A 14 -4.64 -2.71 9.33
N GLU A 15 -4.98 -2.00 10.41
CA GLU A 15 -4.40 -2.28 11.73
C GLU A 15 -4.70 -3.70 12.21
N ARG A 16 -5.96 -4.15 12.09
CA ARG A 16 -6.33 -5.53 12.41
C ARG A 16 -5.66 -6.55 11.52
N ALA A 17 -5.54 -6.27 10.21
CA ALA A 17 -4.88 -7.17 9.28
C ALA A 17 -3.40 -7.36 9.64
N VAL A 18 -2.67 -6.27 9.90
CA VAL A 18 -1.27 -6.31 10.32
C VAL A 18 -1.11 -7.05 11.65
N GLN A 19 -1.97 -6.80 12.64
CA GLN A 19 -1.94 -7.53 13.91
C GLN A 19 -2.22 -9.03 13.74
N THR A 20 -3.18 -9.38 12.86
CA THR A 20 -3.54 -10.77 12.56
C THR A 20 -2.36 -11.49 11.92
N VAL A 21 -1.71 -10.86 10.94
CA VAL A 21 -0.49 -11.36 10.31
C VAL A 21 0.61 -11.53 11.37
N ALA A 22 0.89 -10.49 12.15
CA ALA A 22 1.89 -10.51 13.22
C ALA A 22 1.67 -11.65 14.22
N SER A 23 0.42 -12.01 14.50
CA SER A 23 0.08 -13.14 15.36
C SER A 23 0.21 -14.48 14.64
N TRP A 24 -0.40 -14.61 13.47
CA TRP A 24 -0.52 -15.86 12.72
C TRP A 24 0.82 -16.34 12.18
N THR A 25 1.68 -15.44 11.70
CA THR A 25 2.96 -15.84 11.11
C THR A 25 4.05 -16.11 12.14
N LYS A 26 3.78 -16.05 13.46
CA LYS A 26 4.74 -16.46 14.49
C LYS A 26 5.21 -17.90 14.30
N ALA A 27 4.33 -18.76 13.77
CA ALA A 27 4.61 -20.18 13.57
C ALA A 27 5.54 -20.47 12.36
N PHE A 28 5.54 -19.62 11.33
CA PHE A 28 6.27 -19.89 10.08
C PHE A 28 7.25 -18.79 9.65
N ARG A 29 7.26 -17.64 10.33
CA ARG A 29 8.17 -16.48 10.19
C ARG A 29 8.63 -16.20 8.74
N PRO A 30 7.93 -15.33 7.99
CA PRO A 30 8.40 -14.95 6.65
C PRO A 30 9.76 -14.24 6.73
N GLU A 31 10.60 -14.46 5.71
CA GLU A 31 11.94 -13.88 5.61
C GLU A 31 11.91 -12.38 5.27
N ALA A 32 10.82 -11.91 4.64
CA ALA A 32 10.61 -10.51 4.26
C ALA A 32 9.12 -10.12 4.33
N VAL A 33 8.88 -8.86 4.69
CA VAL A 33 7.57 -8.22 4.66
C VAL A 33 7.63 -6.99 3.76
N LEU A 34 6.72 -6.90 2.81
CA LEU A 34 6.53 -5.75 1.95
C LEU A 34 5.25 -5.02 2.38
N LEU A 35 5.39 -3.84 2.98
CA LEU A 35 4.28 -2.93 3.24
C LEU A 35 4.03 -2.09 1.99
N LEU A 36 2.80 -2.09 1.50
CA LEU A 36 2.39 -1.32 0.34
C LEU A 36 1.25 -0.39 0.70
N ASN A 37 1.42 0.90 0.47
CA ASN A 37 0.34 1.87 0.48
C ASN A 37 0.10 2.37 -0.96
N VAL A 38 -1.13 2.25 -1.45
CA VAL A 38 -1.52 2.73 -2.78
C VAL A 38 -2.34 4.01 -2.64
N GLN A 39 -1.82 5.10 -3.18
CA GLN A 39 -2.51 6.38 -3.27
C GLN A 39 -3.40 6.41 -4.52
N ARG A 40 -4.65 6.81 -4.32
CA ARG A 40 -5.56 7.12 -5.41
C ARG A 40 -5.47 8.61 -5.68
N LEU A 41 -4.79 9.01 -6.76
CA LEU A 41 -4.78 10.41 -7.20
C LEU A 41 -6.16 10.83 -7.73
N PHE A 42 -6.93 9.88 -8.29
CA PHE A 42 -8.23 10.14 -8.89
C PHE A 42 -9.33 9.30 -8.22
N GLY A 43 -10.40 9.97 -7.81
CA GLY A 43 -11.55 9.37 -7.11
C GLY A 43 -12.05 10.11 -5.86
N LEU A 44 -11.41 11.23 -5.46
CA LEU A 44 -11.90 12.12 -4.39
C LEU A 44 -12.68 13.34 -4.90
N SER A 45 -12.70 13.57 -6.21
CA SER A 45 -13.46 14.64 -6.86
C SER A 45 -14.32 14.06 -7.99
N LYS A 46 -15.49 14.66 -8.22
CA LYS A 46 -16.40 14.36 -9.35
C LYS A 46 -15.75 14.49 -10.75
N ILE A 47 -14.49 14.88 -10.81
CA ILE A 47 -13.66 15.03 -12.01
C ILE A 47 -12.99 13.69 -12.37
N GLY A 48 -12.64 12.87 -11.37
CA GLY A 48 -12.00 11.56 -11.60
C GLY A 48 -12.92 10.49 -12.20
N GLU A 49 -14.24 10.69 -12.16
CA GLU A 49 -15.21 9.84 -12.87
C GLU A 49 -15.38 10.23 -14.35
N ALA A 50 -14.87 11.39 -14.77
CA ALA A 50 -14.96 11.88 -16.14
C ALA A 50 -13.70 11.60 -17.00
N LEU A 51 -12.63 11.11 -16.38
CA LEU A 51 -11.42 10.67 -17.07
C LEU A 51 -11.59 9.19 -17.42
N GLU A 52 -12.12 8.92 -18.61
CA GLU A 52 -12.44 7.56 -19.08
C GLU A 52 -11.23 6.83 -19.68
N SER A 53 -10.09 7.51 -19.91
CA SER A 53 -8.92 6.94 -20.58
C SER A 53 -7.66 6.97 -19.71
N ASP A 54 -6.85 5.90 -19.81
CA ASP A 54 -5.58 5.77 -19.10
C ASP A 54 -4.58 6.89 -19.44
N GLN A 55 -4.67 7.47 -20.66
CA GLN A 55 -3.80 8.55 -21.12
C GLN A 55 -4.05 9.86 -20.36
N ASP A 56 -5.31 10.20 -20.09
CA ASP A 56 -5.64 11.44 -19.37
C ASP A 56 -5.19 11.35 -17.90
N ILE A 57 -5.20 10.14 -17.33
CA ILE A 57 -4.73 9.88 -15.95
C ILE A 57 -3.21 10.03 -15.87
N GLU A 58 -2.48 9.53 -16.87
CA GLU A 58 -1.02 9.60 -16.91
C GLU A 58 -0.53 11.05 -17.06
N GLU A 59 -1.13 11.84 -17.96
CA GLU A 59 -0.77 13.26 -18.12
C GLU A 59 -1.02 14.09 -16.85
N VAL A 60 -2.15 13.87 -16.18
CA VAL A 60 -2.45 14.60 -14.93
C VAL A 60 -1.55 14.10 -13.78
N THR A 61 -1.17 12.83 -13.76
CA THR A 61 -0.18 12.31 -12.80
C THR A 61 1.16 13.00 -12.97
N VAL A 62 1.68 13.08 -14.19
CA VAL A 62 2.94 13.78 -14.51
C VAL A 62 2.88 15.26 -14.14
N ALA A 63 1.73 15.92 -14.37
CA ALA A 63 1.53 17.31 -13.96
C ALA A 63 1.56 17.51 -12.44
N LEU A 64 1.18 16.48 -11.67
CA LEU A 64 1.14 16.51 -10.21
C LEU A 64 2.43 16.01 -9.55
N GLU A 65 3.29 15.25 -10.24
CA GLU A 65 4.50 14.60 -9.70
C GLU A 65 5.50 15.55 -9.02
N ASN A 66 5.41 16.87 -9.25
CA ASN A 66 6.24 17.88 -8.59
C ASN A 66 5.41 18.98 -7.88
N SER A 67 4.16 18.67 -7.53
CA SER A 67 3.26 19.62 -6.86
C SER A 67 3.33 19.50 -5.34
N GLU A 68 3.07 20.59 -4.61
CA GLU A 68 2.92 20.56 -3.14
C GLU A 68 1.83 19.58 -2.67
N GLN A 69 0.83 19.32 -3.51
CA GLN A 69 -0.23 18.36 -3.24
C GLN A 69 0.33 16.94 -3.20
N MET A 70 1.26 16.60 -4.09
CA MET A 70 1.96 15.31 -4.10
C MET A 70 2.83 15.11 -2.86
N ASP A 71 3.51 16.17 -2.40
CA ASP A 71 4.31 16.12 -1.17
C ASP A 71 3.45 15.83 0.06
N GLN A 72 2.24 16.40 0.13
CA GLN A 72 1.29 16.11 1.19
C GLN A 72 0.78 14.67 1.15
N PHE A 73 0.45 14.15 -0.04
CA PHE A 73 0.05 12.75 -0.21
C PHE A 73 1.17 11.78 0.20
N ASN A 74 2.39 12.04 -0.25
CA ASN A 74 3.57 11.26 0.10
C ASN A 74 3.85 11.32 1.61
N SER A 75 3.70 12.49 2.24
CA SER A 75 3.83 12.64 3.70
C SER A 75 2.79 11.80 4.46
N ALA A 76 1.53 11.80 4.00
CA ALA A 76 0.47 11.00 4.62
C ALA A 76 0.76 9.49 4.49
N SER A 77 1.12 9.02 3.30
CA SER A 77 1.49 7.62 3.07
C SER A 77 2.73 7.21 3.86
N ALA A 78 3.74 8.08 3.97
CA ALA A 78 4.93 7.82 4.77
C ALA A 78 4.59 7.65 6.26
N LYS A 79 3.64 8.42 6.80
CA LYS A 79 3.17 8.26 8.19
C LYS A 79 2.46 6.91 8.39
N ILE A 80 1.60 6.53 7.45
CA ILE A 80 0.89 5.23 7.48
C ILE A 80 1.91 4.09 7.48
N LEU A 81 2.85 4.11 6.53
CA LEU A 81 3.87 3.08 6.41
C LEU A 81 4.78 3.05 7.65
N SER A 82 5.22 4.20 8.15
CA SER A 82 6.04 4.27 9.36
C SER A 82 5.33 3.67 10.58
N HIS A 83 4.04 3.94 10.74
CA HIS A 83 3.22 3.36 11.80
C HIS A 83 3.18 1.82 11.72
N PHE A 84 2.91 1.26 10.54
CA PHE A 84 2.84 -0.20 10.38
C PHE A 84 4.22 -0.88 10.42
N THR A 85 5.27 -0.23 9.92
CA THR A 85 6.65 -0.69 10.09
C THR A 85 6.95 -0.86 11.57
N HIS A 86 6.64 0.14 12.39
CA HIS A 86 6.88 0.07 13.83
C HIS A 86 6.13 -1.10 14.48
N ILE A 87 4.87 -1.34 14.13
CA ILE A 87 4.09 -2.48 14.65
C ILE A 87 4.76 -3.82 14.30
N LEU A 88 5.24 -3.97 13.06
CA LEU A 88 5.93 -5.18 12.62
C LEU A 88 7.29 -5.35 13.30
N GLU A 89 8.07 -4.28 13.46
CA GLU A 89 9.34 -4.33 14.19
C GLU A 89 9.13 -4.79 15.63
N GLN A 90 8.11 -4.26 16.33
CA GLN A 90 7.74 -4.70 17.68
C GLN A 90 7.25 -6.16 17.71
N ALA A 91 6.72 -6.68 16.60
CA ALA A 91 6.35 -8.08 16.44
C ALA A 91 7.55 -8.99 16.09
N GLY A 92 8.75 -8.42 15.87
CA GLY A 92 9.99 -9.15 15.64
C GLY A 92 10.35 -9.38 14.16
N TYR A 93 9.71 -8.67 13.22
CA TYR A 93 10.14 -8.69 11.82
C TYR A 93 11.34 -7.77 11.62
N ALA A 94 12.39 -8.27 10.96
CA ALA A 94 13.63 -7.52 10.74
C ALA A 94 13.77 -6.99 9.30
N ASN A 95 13.14 -7.66 8.33
CA ASN A 95 13.28 -7.33 6.92
C ASN A 95 11.95 -6.79 6.38
N ILE A 96 11.72 -5.49 6.59
CA ILE A 96 10.52 -4.78 6.19
C ILE A 96 10.89 -3.78 5.10
N THR A 97 10.24 -3.87 3.94
CA THR A 97 10.33 -2.87 2.87
C THR A 97 9.00 -2.14 2.78
N ALA A 98 9.03 -0.82 2.74
CA ALA A 98 7.84 0.01 2.62
C ALA A 98 7.81 0.70 1.25
N LEU A 99 6.71 0.54 0.52
CA LEU A 99 6.52 1.11 -0.82
C LEU A 99 5.25 1.97 -0.86
N ILE A 100 5.37 3.10 -1.55
CA ILE A 100 4.26 3.95 -1.94
C ILE A 100 4.06 3.76 -3.45
N LYS A 101 2.83 3.47 -3.87
CA LYS A 101 2.45 3.41 -5.28
C LYS A 101 1.27 4.33 -5.55
N GLN A 102 1.10 4.73 -6.80
CA GLN A 102 -0.03 5.53 -7.25
C GLN A 102 -0.85 4.75 -8.27
N GLY A 103 -2.16 4.97 -8.29
CA GLY A 103 -3.07 4.37 -9.27
C GLY A 103 -4.17 3.51 -8.64
N HIS A 104 -4.69 2.55 -9.41
CA HIS A 104 -5.75 1.67 -8.94
C HIS A 104 -5.22 0.66 -7.90
N PRO A 105 -5.79 0.57 -6.68
CA PRO A 105 -5.25 -0.29 -5.62
C PRO A 105 -5.10 -1.75 -6.02
N ALA A 106 -6.12 -2.34 -6.66
CA ALA A 106 -6.08 -3.74 -7.03
C ALA A 106 -4.96 -4.03 -8.05
N GLU A 107 -4.76 -3.13 -9.01
CA GLU A 107 -3.73 -3.31 -10.04
C GLU A 107 -2.35 -3.17 -9.44
N GLN A 108 -2.12 -2.12 -8.64
CA GLN A 108 -0.82 -1.87 -8.00
C GLN A 108 -0.46 -2.95 -7.00
N ILE A 109 -1.43 -3.52 -6.27
CA ILE A 109 -1.20 -4.65 -5.37
C ILE A 109 -0.78 -5.89 -6.18
N LEU A 110 -1.48 -6.21 -7.26
CA LEU A 110 -1.21 -7.40 -8.07
C LEU A 110 0.10 -7.28 -8.85
N SER A 111 0.39 -6.11 -9.43
CA SER A 111 1.65 -5.85 -10.14
C SER A 111 2.83 -5.92 -9.18
N THR A 112 2.76 -5.22 -8.05
CA THR A 112 3.82 -5.23 -7.03
C THR A 112 4.03 -6.65 -6.49
N ALA A 113 2.96 -7.41 -6.23
CA ALA A 113 3.08 -8.80 -5.78
C ALA A 113 3.84 -9.68 -6.79
N LYS A 114 3.56 -9.49 -8.09
CA LYS A 114 4.23 -10.20 -9.18
C LYS A 114 5.70 -9.80 -9.29
N ASP A 115 5.98 -8.50 -9.34
CA ASP A 115 7.33 -7.95 -9.51
C ASP A 115 8.23 -8.34 -8.33
N GLU A 116 7.68 -8.32 -7.12
CA GLU A 116 8.40 -8.63 -5.89
C GLU A 116 8.37 -10.12 -5.52
N SER A 117 7.75 -10.96 -6.37
CA SER A 117 7.63 -12.41 -6.22
C SER A 117 7.14 -12.84 -4.82
N VAL A 118 6.05 -12.22 -4.36
CA VAL A 118 5.52 -12.47 -3.02
C VAL A 118 4.70 -13.76 -2.99
N ASP A 119 4.81 -14.51 -1.88
CA ASP A 119 4.14 -15.80 -1.71
C ASP A 119 2.70 -15.65 -1.16
N LEU A 120 2.41 -14.50 -0.53
CA LEU A 120 1.12 -14.21 0.08
C LEU A 120 0.82 -12.71 0.00
N ILE A 121 -0.40 -12.40 -0.41
CA ILE A 121 -0.97 -11.06 -0.37
C ILE A 121 -1.99 -11.01 0.76
N VAL A 122 -1.89 -9.99 1.61
CA VAL A 122 -2.92 -9.64 2.59
C VAL A 122 -3.39 -8.23 2.27
N ALA A 123 -4.67 -8.11 1.98
CA ALA A 123 -5.32 -6.83 1.71
C ALA A 123 -6.62 -6.75 2.50
N VAL A 124 -7.04 -5.54 2.81
CA VAL A 124 -8.30 -5.28 3.51
C VAL A 124 -9.37 -4.98 2.47
N LEU A 125 -10.50 -5.68 2.58
CA LEU A 125 -11.70 -5.36 1.81
C LEU A 125 -12.28 -4.05 2.32
N ILE A 126 -12.14 -2.99 1.54
CA ILE A 126 -12.91 -1.76 1.74
C ILE A 126 -14.28 -2.02 1.12
N ALA A 127 -15.23 -2.51 1.92
CA ALA A 127 -16.63 -2.51 1.53
C ALA A 127 -17.05 -1.04 1.41
N ARG A 128 -17.28 -0.60 0.17
CA ARG A 128 -17.94 0.68 -0.12
C ARG A 128 -19.44 0.55 0.08
#